data_AF-A0A1F8MNS7-F1
#
_entry.id   AF-A0A1F8MNS7-F1
#
_cell.length_a   1.000
_cell.length_b   1.000
_cell.length_c   1.000
_cell.angle_alpha   90.00
_cell.angle_beta   90.00
_cell.angle_gamma   90.00
#
_symmetry.space_group_name_H-M   'P 1'
#
loop_
_entity.id
_entity.type
_entity.pdbx_description
1 polymer ?
#
loop_
_entity_poly.entity_id
_entity_poly.type
_entity_poly.pdbx_seq_one_letter_code
_entity_poly.pdbx_strand_id
1 'polypeptide(L)'
;MKMAISFICGVVICFLILYGVKPVLPAFAETATYEDESENVTQSLTGLLPDIEKIYREALTMPFIQAESQIYDEDIAGFYRSLMEKTGLTDPGTSSQNQ
;
A
#
# COMPACT_ATOMS: atom_id res chain seq x y z
N MET A 1 -6.61 -48.15 -3.97
CA MET A 1 -5.52 -47.54 -4.76
C MET A 1 -5.93 -46.28 -5.50
N LYS A 2 -7.07 -46.26 -6.24
CA LYS A 2 -7.56 -45.05 -6.95
C LYS A 2 -7.72 -43.79 -6.07
N MET A 3 -8.30 -43.95 -4.87
CA MET A 3 -8.50 -42.83 -3.93
C MET A 3 -7.19 -42.29 -3.32
N ALA A 4 -6.15 -43.14 -3.22
CA ALA A 4 -4.85 -42.70 -2.70
C ALA A 4 -4.09 -41.87 -3.77
N ILE A 5 -4.26 -42.21 -5.04
CA ILE A 5 -3.62 -41.51 -6.17
C ILE A 5 -4.21 -40.09 -6.32
N SER A 6 -5.52 -39.92 -6.16
CA SER A 6 -6.15 -38.59 -6.22
C SER A 6 -5.70 -37.69 -5.06
N PHE A 7 -5.51 -38.26 -3.87
CA PHE A 7 -5.01 -37.52 -2.71
C PHE A 7 -3.56 -37.06 -2.91
N ILE A 8 -2.69 -37.96 -3.36
CA ILE A 8 -1.27 -37.65 -3.62
C ILE A 8 -1.13 -36.61 -4.75
N CYS A 9 -1.93 -36.72 -5.81
CA CYS A 9 -1.94 -35.76 -6.91
C CYS A 9 -2.34 -34.35 -6.44
N GLY A 10 -3.36 -34.23 -5.58
CA GLY A 10 -3.76 -32.96 -5.00
C GLY A 10 -2.68 -32.32 -4.13
N VAL A 11 -1.98 -33.12 -3.32
CA VAL A 11 -0.85 -32.64 -2.49
C VAL A 11 0.28 -32.11 -3.35
N VAL A 12 0.65 -32.81 -4.43
CA VAL A 12 1.71 -32.37 -5.37
C VAL A 12 1.34 -31.06 -6.07
N ILE A 13 0.08 -30.89 -6.49
CA ILE A 13 -0.40 -29.64 -7.12
C ILE A 13 -0.36 -28.47 -6.12
N CYS A 14 -0.77 -28.69 -4.87
CA CYS A 14 -0.65 -27.66 -3.83
C CYS A 14 0.82 -27.26 -3.59
N PHE A 15 1.76 -28.22 -3.59
CA PHE A 15 3.18 -27.91 -3.49
C PHE A 15 3.72 -27.14 -4.70
N LEU A 16 3.27 -27.46 -5.92
CA LEU A 16 3.65 -26.73 -7.13
C LEU A 16 3.13 -25.28 -7.13
N ILE A 17 1.92 -25.04 -6.62
CA ILE A 17 1.40 -23.68 -6.44
C ILE A 17 2.23 -22.93 -5.39
N LEU A 18 2.54 -23.54 -4.26
CA LEU A 18 3.34 -22.88 -3.20
C LEU A 18 4.79 -22.60 -3.62
N TYR A 19 5.42 -23.49 -4.39
CA TYR A 19 6.78 -23.28 -4.92
C TYR A 19 6.79 -22.36 -6.16
N GLY A 20 5.78 -22.47 -7.03
CA GLY A 20 5.66 -21.67 -8.24
C GLY A 20 5.24 -20.22 -8.00
N VAL A 21 4.68 -19.90 -6.84
CA VAL A 21 4.33 -18.53 -6.43
C VAL A 21 5.52 -17.79 -5.79
N LYS A 22 6.68 -18.46 -5.61
CA LYS A 22 7.88 -17.80 -5.04
C LYS A 22 8.61 -16.76 -5.91
N PRO A 23 8.39 -16.56 -7.23
CA PRO A 23 9.09 -15.48 -7.93
C PRO A 23 8.33 -14.14 -7.98
N VAL A 24 7.20 -13.95 -7.28
CA VAL A 24 6.38 -12.71 -7.47
C VAL A 24 5.90 -12.05 -6.17
N LEU A 25 6.45 -12.41 -5.01
CA LEU A 25 6.16 -11.66 -3.77
C LEU A 25 7.49 -11.22 -3.13
N PRO A 26 7.77 -9.91 -3.04
CA PRO A 26 8.85 -9.42 -2.21
C PRO A 26 8.39 -9.52 -0.76
N ALA A 27 8.49 -10.73 -0.19
CA ALA A 27 8.46 -10.89 1.26
C ALA A 27 9.83 -10.41 1.76
N PHE A 28 9.88 -9.17 2.23
CA PHE A 28 11.01 -8.63 2.96
C PHE A 28 11.33 -9.56 4.14
N ALA A 29 12.40 -10.33 4.01
CA ALA A 29 13.10 -11.00 5.09
C ALA A 29 14.58 -10.97 4.72
N GLU A 30 15.24 -9.95 5.23
CA GLU A 30 16.68 -9.74 5.18
C GLU A 30 17.38 -10.95 5.83
N THR A 31 18.03 -11.81 5.02
CA THR A 31 19.16 -12.71 5.39
C THR A 31 19.45 -13.70 4.26
N ALA A 32 20.26 -13.29 3.29
CA ALA A 32 21.27 -14.16 2.66
C ALA A 32 22.11 -13.32 1.68
N THR A 33 23.38 -13.16 2.05
CA THR A 33 24.46 -12.67 1.21
C THR A 33 24.52 -13.49 -0.08
N TYR A 34 24.20 -12.90 -1.22
CA TYR A 34 24.71 -13.32 -2.53
C TYR A 34 24.94 -12.07 -3.39
N GLU A 35 26.18 -12.01 -3.88
CA GLU A 35 26.78 -10.93 -4.63
C GLU A 35 26.13 -10.73 -6.01
N ASP A 36 26.07 -9.45 -6.40
CA ASP A 36 26.34 -8.94 -7.76
C ASP A 36 25.24 -8.99 -8.85
N GLU A 37 24.03 -8.49 -8.56
CA GLU A 37 23.15 -7.80 -9.55
C GLU A 37 22.19 -6.76 -8.89
N SER A 38 22.47 -6.29 -7.67
CA SER A 38 21.49 -5.58 -6.82
C SER A 38 21.56 -4.04 -6.85
N GLU A 39 22.57 -3.44 -7.47
CA GLU A 39 22.79 -1.99 -7.37
C GLU A 39 21.72 -1.17 -8.11
N ASN A 40 21.24 -1.66 -9.26
CA ASN A 40 20.25 -0.94 -10.08
C ASN A 40 18.81 -1.05 -9.54
N VAL A 41 18.43 -2.25 -9.06
CA VAL A 41 17.06 -2.49 -8.55
C VAL A 41 16.85 -1.77 -7.22
N THR A 42 17.84 -1.77 -6.32
CA THR A 42 17.73 -1.11 -5.03
C THR A 42 17.62 0.41 -5.18
N GLN A 43 18.38 1.02 -6.10
CA GLN A 43 18.32 2.45 -6.39
C GLN A 43 17.00 2.87 -7.07
N SER A 44 16.48 2.04 -8.00
CA SER A 44 15.18 2.28 -8.64
C SER A 44 14.01 2.15 -7.66
N LEU A 45 14.07 1.21 -6.71
CA LEU A 45 13.02 1.04 -5.69
C LEU A 45 13.07 2.14 -4.62
N THR A 46 14.28 2.59 -4.25
CA THR A 46 14.45 3.70 -3.29
C THR A 46 13.88 5.01 -3.84
N GLY A 47 13.95 5.21 -5.16
CA GLY A 47 13.30 6.34 -5.84
C GLY A 47 11.77 6.26 -5.87
N LEU A 48 11.19 5.06 -5.77
CA LEU A 48 9.74 4.83 -5.77
C LEU A 48 9.11 4.86 -4.37
N LEU A 49 9.89 4.62 -3.31
CA LEU A 49 9.43 4.73 -1.92
C LEU A 49 8.77 6.08 -1.58
N PRO A 50 9.36 7.25 -1.90
CA PRO A 50 8.72 8.54 -1.64
C PRO A 50 7.42 8.73 -2.43
N ASP A 51 7.33 8.18 -3.64
CA ASP A 51 6.11 8.22 -4.45
C ASP A 51 5.00 7.32 -3.86
N ILE A 52 5.35 6.14 -3.33
CA ILE A 52 4.40 5.25 -2.66
C ILE A 52 3.88 5.88 -1.36
N GLU A 53 4.75 6.51 -0.56
CA GLU A 53 4.30 7.23 0.64
C GLU A 53 3.31 8.35 0.28
N LYS A 54 3.61 9.11 -0.78
CA LYS A 54 2.71 10.16 -1.27
C LYS A 54 1.36 9.60 -1.71
N ILE A 55 1.36 8.55 -2.54
CA ILE A 55 0.14 7.89 -3.00
C ILE A 55 -0.67 7.35 -1.83
N TYR A 56 -0.01 6.75 -0.84
CA TYR A 56 -0.68 6.23 0.36
C TYR A 56 -1.33 7.36 1.18
N ARG A 57 -0.63 8.46 1.41
CA ARG A 57 -1.16 9.64 2.12
C ARG A 57 -2.33 10.28 1.35
N GLU A 58 -2.20 10.41 0.04
CA GLU A 58 -3.25 10.96 -0.83
C GLU A 58 -4.48 10.06 -0.82
N ALA A 59 -4.32 8.74 -0.96
CA ALA A 59 -5.42 7.78 -0.91
C ALA A 59 -6.16 7.81 0.44
N LEU A 60 -5.46 8.08 1.55
CA LEU A 60 -6.07 8.20 2.87
C LEU A 60 -6.80 9.52 3.10
N THR A 61 -6.41 10.61 2.43
CA THR A 61 -6.94 11.96 2.70
C THR A 61 -7.93 12.44 1.64
N MET A 62 -7.76 12.04 0.38
CA MET A 62 -8.59 12.46 -0.76
C MET A 62 -10.09 12.21 -0.56
N PRO A 63 -10.56 11.06 -0.03
CA PRO A 63 -12.00 10.83 0.17
C PRO A 63 -12.63 11.83 1.16
N PHE A 64 -11.86 12.24 2.18
CA PHE A 64 -12.32 13.19 3.19
C PHE A 64 -12.37 14.61 2.63
N ILE A 65 -11.34 15.01 1.88
CA ILE A 65 -11.33 16.30 1.17
C ILE A 65 -12.52 16.38 0.19
N GLN A 66 -12.79 15.29 -0.54
CA GLN A 66 -13.93 15.24 -1.46
C GLN A 66 -15.28 15.31 -0.71
N ALA A 67 -15.39 14.64 0.43
CA ALA A 67 -16.59 14.68 1.26
C ALA A 67 -16.88 16.09 1.79
N GLU A 68 -15.86 16.88 2.14
CA GLU A 68 -16.01 18.27 2.59
C GLU A 68 -16.79 19.11 1.57
N SER A 69 -16.51 18.93 0.27
CA SER A 69 -17.17 19.68 -0.81
C SER A 69 -18.67 19.40 -0.95
N GLN A 70 -19.16 18.34 -0.31
CA GLN A 70 -20.57 17.93 -0.34
C GLN A 70 -21.34 18.33 0.93
N ILE A 71 -20.68 19.02 1.88
CA ILE A 71 -21.31 19.52 3.10
C ILE A 71 -21.82 20.94 2.84
N TYR A 72 -23.14 21.08 2.72
CA TYR A 72 -23.80 22.37 2.45
C TYR A 72 -24.12 23.18 3.71
N ASP A 73 -24.17 22.51 4.87
CA ASP A 73 -24.43 23.14 6.15
C ASP A 73 -23.13 23.70 6.74
N GLU A 74 -23.09 25.02 6.97
CA GLU A 74 -21.87 25.71 7.40
C GLU A 74 -21.39 25.26 8.79
N ASP A 75 -22.31 24.96 9.71
CA ASP A 75 -21.95 24.52 11.06
C ASP A 75 -21.32 23.11 11.01
N ILE A 76 -21.90 22.23 10.20
CA ILE A 76 -21.37 20.89 9.97
C ILE A 76 -20.02 20.96 9.24
N ALA A 77 -19.86 21.85 8.25
CA ALA A 77 -18.61 22.02 7.53
C ALA A 77 -17.50 22.54 8.47
N GLY A 78 -17.81 23.49 9.34
CA GLY A 78 -16.89 24.00 10.35
C GLY A 78 -16.44 22.91 11.34
N PHE A 79 -17.39 22.10 11.83
CA PHE A 79 -17.07 20.97 12.69
C PHE A 79 -16.18 19.93 11.97
N TYR A 80 -16.54 19.58 10.73
CA TYR A 80 -15.81 18.63 9.91
C TYR A 80 -14.36 19.05 9.67
N ARG A 81 -14.14 20.33 9.32
CA ARG A 81 -12.80 20.89 9.12
C ARG A 81 -11.96 20.83 10.41
N SER A 82 -12.56 21.17 11.55
CA SER A 82 -11.88 21.08 12.85
C SER A 82 -11.55 19.64 13.26
N LEU A 83 -12.38 18.68 12.88
CA LEU A 83 -12.11 17.25 13.07
C LEU A 83 -10.93 16.78 12.21
N MET A 84 -10.89 17.16 10.93
CA MET A 84 -9.78 16.82 10.04
C MET A 84 -8.44 17.39 10.52
N GLU A 85 -8.44 18.63 11.02
CA GLU A 85 -7.25 19.28 11.57
C GLU A 85 -6.74 18.55 12.82
N LYS A 86 -7.62 18.22 13.77
CA LYS A 86 -7.25 17.52 15.00
C LYS A 86 -6.77 16.08 14.79
N THR A 87 -7.23 15.44 13.71
CA THR A 87 -6.86 14.05 13.38
C THR A 87 -5.61 13.97 12.50
N GLY A 88 -5.07 15.10 12.06
CA GLY A 88 -3.90 15.12 11.15
C GLY A 88 -4.20 14.57 9.76
N LEU A 89 -5.49 14.52 9.40
CA LEU A 89 -5.95 14.13 8.06
C LEU A 89 -5.95 15.32 7.08
N THR A 90 -5.72 16.53 7.59
CA THR A 90 -5.44 17.71 6.77
C THR A 90 -4.02 17.62 6.23
N ASP A 91 -3.89 17.65 4.90
CA ASP A 91 -2.58 17.67 4.25
C ASP A 91 -1.83 18.98 4.60
N PRO A 92 -0.60 18.91 5.15
CA PRO A 92 0.22 20.10 5.42
C PRO A 92 0.57 20.91 4.16
N GLY A 93 0.38 20.34 2.96
CA GLY A 93 0.59 21.04 1.69
C GLY A 93 -0.51 22.03 1.28
N THR A 94 -1.74 21.88 1.79
CA THR A 94 -2.92 22.63 1.31
C THR A 94 -3.11 23.96 2.05
N SER A 95 -2.51 24.13 3.23
CA SER A 95 -2.59 25.37 4.03
C SER A 95 -1.66 26.49 3.54
N SER A 96 -0.80 26.23 2.54
CA SER A 96 0.21 27.19 2.05
C SER A 96 -0.15 27.91 0.75
N GLN A 97 -1.36 27.71 0.18
CA GLN A 97 -1.76 28.37 -1.09
C GLN A 97 -2.72 29.56 -0.95
N ASN A 98 -3.08 29.96 0.27
CA ASN A 98 -3.95 31.13 0.51
C ASN A 98 -3.23 32.19 1.36
N GLN A 99 -2.09 32.70 0.87
CA GLN A 99 -1.49 33.95 1.36
C GLN A 99 -1.19 34.89 0.21
#